data_AF-N8PVE1-F1
#
_entry.id   AF-N8PVE1-F1
#
_cell.length_a   1.000
_cell.length_b   1.000
_cell.length_c   1.000
_cell.angle_alpha   90.00
_cell.angle_beta   90.00
_cell.angle_gamma   90.00
#
_symmetry.space_group_name_H-M   'P 1'
#
loop_
_entity.id
_entity.type
_entity.pdbx_description
1 polymer ?
#
loop_
_entity_poly.entity_id
_entity_poly.type
_entity_poly.pdbx_seq_one_letter_code
_entity_poly.pdbx_strand_id
1 'polypeptide(L)'
;MINEMGRSLKKGYISFIKAGILIALFFLLFVNIIILITSLLSGQSLDFSFYEYILPLVVAPFMFTFLFIFSMFFFSSDLKQACRLSEKVFLVLGFEDVKNQDFFGTTDHFKENGHTFKRSVMYYRRSLKGTDPYPEDYFDKK
;
A
#
# COMPACT_ATOMS: atom_id res chain seq x y z
N MET A 1 2.11 9.09 -12.08
CA MET A 1 2.46 9.41 -10.67
C MET A 1 1.29 9.00 -9.78
N ILE A 2 1.44 7.93 -9.00
CA ILE A 2 0.51 7.64 -7.90
C ILE A 2 0.74 8.73 -6.85
N ASN A 3 -0.28 9.52 -6.56
CA ASN A 3 -0.15 10.68 -5.68
C ASN A 3 -0.20 10.25 -4.20
N GLU A 4 0.92 9.83 -3.61
CA GLU A 4 1.03 9.47 -2.17
C GLU A 4 0.82 10.67 -1.22
N MET A 5 0.47 11.86 -1.74
CA MET A 5 0.03 12.97 -0.91
C MET A 5 -1.16 12.58 -0.03
N GLY A 6 -1.13 13.02 1.23
CA GLY A 6 -2.15 12.68 2.22
C GLY A 6 -1.75 11.52 3.14
N ARG A 7 -0.53 10.99 3.03
CA ARG A 7 -0.03 9.91 3.88
C ARG A 7 1.31 10.27 4.53
N SER A 8 1.48 9.87 5.78
CA SER A 8 2.77 9.98 6.48
C SER A 8 3.81 9.01 5.92
N LEU A 9 5.10 9.33 6.07
CA LEU A 9 6.19 8.53 5.54
C LEU A 9 6.18 7.12 6.15
N LYS A 10 5.94 7.01 7.46
CA LYS A 10 5.83 5.73 8.17
C LYS A 10 4.72 4.85 7.60
N LYS A 11 3.53 5.43 7.37
CA LYS A 11 2.40 4.69 6.79
C LYS A 11 2.66 4.31 5.33
N GLY A 12 3.41 5.14 4.59
CA GLY A 12 3.94 4.80 3.27
C GLY A 12 4.75 3.50 3.30
N TYR A 13 5.79 3.44 4.14
CA TYR A 13 6.60 2.22 4.30
C TYR A 13 5.76 0.99 4.65
N ILE A 14 4.82 1.12 5.60
CA ILE A 14 3.95 0.01 6.00
C ILE A 14 3.07 -0.47 4.83
N SER A 15 2.51 0.46 4.05
CA SER A 15 1.70 0.13 2.88
C SER A 15 2.51 -0.64 1.83
N PHE A 16 3.75 -0.22 1.56
CA PHE A 16 4.61 -0.90 0.60
C PHE A 16 5.12 -2.25 1.08
N ILE A 17 5.41 -2.42 2.38
CA ILE A 17 5.73 -3.73 2.94
C ILE A 17 4.54 -4.69 2.78
N LYS A 18 3.33 -4.24 3.10
CA LYS A 18 2.11 -5.05 2.92
C LYS A 18 1.87 -5.41 1.46
N ALA A 19 2.01 -4.46 0.54
CA ALA A 19 1.88 -4.70 -0.89
C ALA A 19 2.95 -5.67 -1.40
N GLY A 20 4.21 -5.52 -0.96
CA GLY A 20 5.31 -6.42 -1.30
C GLY A 20 5.04 -7.85 -0.86
N ILE A 21 4.56 -8.07 0.37
CA ILE A 21 4.19 -9.39 0.87
C ILE A 21 3.03 -9.98 0.05
N LEU A 22 1.98 -9.19 -0.21
CA LEU A 22 0.80 -9.65 -0.96
C LEU A 22 1.16 -10.04 -2.40
N ILE A 23 1.95 -9.22 -3.09
CA ILE A 23 2.41 -9.49 -4.45
C ILE A 23 3.33 -10.72 -4.47
N ALA A 24 4.24 -10.84 -3.50
CA ALA A 24 5.13 -12.00 -3.40
C ALA A 24 4.34 -13.30 -3.19
N LEU A 25 3.34 -13.30 -2.32
CA LEU A 25 2.44 -14.45 -2.11
C LEU A 25 1.61 -14.78 -3.36
N PHE A 26 1.12 -13.76 -4.07
CA PHE A 26 0.40 -13.97 -5.32
C PHE A 26 1.29 -14.65 -6.37
N PHE A 27 2.52 -14.16 -6.57
CA PHE A 27 3.46 -14.79 -7.52
C PHE A 27 3.86 -16.19 -7.10
N LEU A 28 4.04 -16.43 -5.80
CA LEU A 28 4.30 -17.77 -5.28
C LEU A 28 3.18 -18.74 -5.64
N LEU A 29 1.91 -18.36 -5.40
CA LEU A 29 0.76 -19.19 -5.78
C LEU A 29 0.68 -19.37 -7.30
N PHE A 30 0.88 -18.30 -8.05
CA PHE A 30 0.84 -18.31 -9.51
C PHE A 30 1.85 -19.28 -10.13
N VAL A 31 3.11 -19.25 -9.68
CA VAL A 31 4.16 -20.16 -10.13
C VAL A 31 3.80 -21.62 -9.81
N ASN A 32 3.29 -21.88 -8.61
CA ASN A 32 2.89 -23.23 -8.21
C ASN A 32 1.70 -23.77 -9.00
N ILE A 33 0.73 -22.91 -9.32
CA ILE A 33 -0.38 -23.27 -10.20
C ILE A 33 0.13 -23.63 -11.59
N ILE A 34 1.07 -22.86 -12.16
CA ILE A 34 1.66 -23.17 -13.46
C ILE A 34 2.35 -24.53 -13.43
N ILE A 35 3.17 -24.81 -12.42
CA ILE A 35 3.88 -26.10 -12.30
C ILE A 35 2.90 -27.27 -12.22
N LEU A 36 1.83 -27.10 -11.44
CA LEU A 36 0.78 -28.12 -11.32
C LEU A 36 0.07 -28.36 -12.66
N ILE A 37 -0.28 -27.30 -13.39
CA ILE A 37 -0.89 -27.40 -14.72
C ILE A 37 0.07 -28.08 -15.71
N THR A 38 1.35 -27.72 -15.71
CA THR A 38 2.37 -28.30 -16.59
C THR A 38 2.60 -29.79 -16.28
N SER A 39 2.63 -30.18 -15.01
CA SER A 39 2.71 -31.60 -14.61
C SER A 39 1.47 -32.37 -15.08
N LEU A 40 0.28 -31.81 -14.91
CA LEU A 40 -0.97 -32.44 -15.34
C LEU A 40 -1.04 -32.64 -16.87
N LEU A 41 -0.52 -31.68 -17.64
CA LEU A 41 -0.46 -31.75 -19.11
C LEU A 41 0.62 -32.71 -19.63
N SER A 42 1.76 -32.78 -18.95
CA SER A 42 2.90 -33.63 -19.37
C SER A 42 2.77 -35.08 -18.92
N GLY A 43 1.87 -35.38 -17.98
CA GLY A 43 1.74 -36.71 -17.37
C GLY A 43 2.94 -37.12 -16.53
N GLN A 44 3.88 -36.20 -16.27
CA GLN A 44 5.03 -36.44 -15.40
C GLN A 44 4.67 -36.17 -13.94
N SER A 45 5.10 -37.09 -13.07
CA SER A 45 5.05 -36.89 -11.63
C SER A 45 6.04 -35.81 -11.19
N LEU A 46 5.62 -34.99 -10.23
CA LEU A 46 6.48 -34.01 -9.56
C LEU A 46 7.40 -34.75 -8.57
N ASP A 47 8.60 -35.13 -9.02
CA ASP A 47 9.60 -35.81 -8.17
C ASP A 47 10.62 -34.80 -7.65
N PHE A 48 10.18 -33.87 -6.81
CA PHE A 48 11.05 -32.90 -6.15
C PHE A 48 11.32 -33.32 -4.71
N SER A 49 12.59 -33.29 -4.29
CA SER A 49 12.89 -33.36 -2.86
C SER A 49 12.40 -32.07 -2.16
N PHE A 50 12.12 -32.16 -0.86
CA PHE A 50 11.64 -31.02 -0.07
C PHE A 50 12.58 -29.80 -0.16
N TYR A 51 13.90 -30.03 -0.19
CA TYR A 51 14.91 -28.98 -0.30
C TYR A 51 14.97 -28.36 -1.70
N GLU A 52 14.87 -29.18 -2.74
CA GLU A 52 14.84 -28.74 -4.14
C GLU A 52 13.55 -28.00 -4.50
N TYR A 53 12.48 -28.18 -3.72
CA TYR A 53 11.26 -27.41 -3.87
C TYR A 53 11.28 -26.12 -3.04
N ILE A 54 11.50 -26.22 -1.72
CA ILE A 54 11.35 -25.05 -0.83
C ILE A 54 12.31 -23.91 -1.19
N LEU A 55 13.59 -24.20 -1.45
CA LEU A 55 14.56 -23.14 -1.64
C LEU A 55 14.36 -22.39 -2.98
N PRO A 56 14.35 -23.04 -4.15
CA PRO A 56 14.23 -22.32 -5.42
C PRO A 56 12.79 -22.01 -5.84
N LEU A 57 11.78 -22.77 -5.40
CA LEU A 57 10.38 -22.56 -5.83
C LEU A 57 9.52 -21.81 -4.81
N VAL A 58 9.98 -21.68 -3.56
CA VAL A 58 9.26 -20.93 -2.52
C VAL A 58 10.06 -19.73 -2.04
N VAL A 59 11.22 -19.96 -1.43
CA VAL A 59 11.99 -18.90 -0.76
C VAL A 59 12.59 -17.92 -1.76
N ALA A 60 13.28 -18.40 -2.79
CA ALA A 60 13.92 -17.54 -3.79
C ALA A 60 12.92 -16.60 -4.51
N PRO A 61 11.80 -17.06 -5.10
CA PRO A 61 10.85 -16.18 -5.78
C PRO A 61 10.14 -15.23 -4.82
N PHE A 62 9.83 -15.68 -3.60
CA PHE A 62 9.26 -14.79 -2.58
C PHE A 62 10.24 -13.66 -2.22
N MET A 63 11.49 -13.99 -1.91
CA MET A 63 12.49 -13.01 -1.54
C MET A 63 12.82 -12.06 -2.69
N PHE A 64 12.94 -12.59 -3.92
CA PHE A 64 13.19 -11.77 -5.10
C PHE A 64 12.07 -10.76 -5.34
N THR A 65 10.82 -11.22 -5.37
CA THR A 65 9.66 -10.34 -5.60
C THR A 65 9.47 -9.32 -4.48
N PHE A 66 9.60 -9.75 -3.22
CA PHE A 66 9.52 -8.86 -2.07
C PHE A 66 10.62 -7.77 -2.12
N LEU A 67 11.87 -8.16 -2.32
CA LEU A 67 12.99 -7.21 -2.40
C LEU A 67 12.87 -6.29 -3.61
N PHE A 68 12.38 -6.79 -4.75
CA PHE A 68 12.13 -5.97 -5.93
C PHE A 68 11.11 -4.86 -5.63
N ILE A 69 9.94 -5.22 -5.08
CA ILE A 69 8.90 -4.23 -4.71
C ILE A 69 9.40 -3.29 -3.62
N PHE A 70 10.12 -3.80 -2.62
CA PHE A 70 10.70 -2.99 -1.56
C PHE A 70 11.73 -1.99 -2.10
N SER A 71 12.58 -2.43 -3.03
CA SER A 71 13.58 -1.56 -3.67
C SER A 71 12.94 -0.46 -4.52
N MET A 72 11.85 -0.76 -5.24
CA MET A 72 11.08 0.24 -5.99
C MET A 72 10.64 1.39 -5.08
N PHE A 73 10.12 1.09 -3.88
CA PHE A 73 9.77 2.14 -2.92
C PHE A 73 11.01 2.83 -2.34
N PHE A 74 12.05 2.07 -2.04
CA PHE A 74 13.27 2.62 -1.46
C PHE A 74 13.98 3.61 -2.39
N PHE A 75 14.00 3.35 -3.69
CA PHE A 75 14.61 4.22 -4.69
C PHE A 75 13.68 5.33 -5.19
N SER A 76 12.38 5.26 -4.88
CA SER A 76 11.42 6.30 -5.25
C SER A 76 11.55 7.54 -4.36
N SER A 77 12.41 8.48 -4.77
CA SER A 77 12.58 9.79 -4.12
C SER A 77 11.28 10.57 -4.07
N ASP A 78 10.49 10.52 -5.13
CA ASP A 78 9.30 11.37 -5.32
C ASP A 78 8.18 10.95 -4.37
N LEU A 79 8.00 9.65 -4.15
CA LEU A 79 7.04 9.11 -3.17
C LEU A 79 7.43 9.54 -1.76
N LYS A 80 8.72 9.45 -1.41
CA LYS A 80 9.23 9.90 -0.10
C LYS A 80 9.04 11.40 0.09
N GLN A 81 9.25 12.20 -0.96
CA GLN A 81 9.04 13.64 -0.93
C GLN A 81 7.56 13.99 -0.75
N ALA A 82 6.64 13.32 -1.45
CA ALA A 82 5.20 13.52 -1.29
C ALA A 82 4.73 13.21 0.15
N CYS A 83 5.22 12.12 0.75
CA CYS A 83 4.92 11.79 2.15
C CYS A 83 5.47 12.84 3.12
N ARG A 84 6.72 13.29 2.93
CA ARG A 84 7.33 14.34 3.78
C ARG A 84 6.60 15.67 3.66
N LEU A 85 6.15 16.03 2.45
CA LEU A 85 5.36 17.23 2.22
C LEU A 85 4.02 17.13 2.93
N SER A 86 3.38 15.97 2.90
CA SER A 86 2.13 15.71 3.62
C SER A 86 2.30 15.88 5.13
N GLU A 87 3.38 15.35 5.71
CA GLU A 87 3.70 15.53 7.14
C GLU A 87 3.90 17.01 7.51
N LYS A 88 4.59 17.78 6.66
CA LYS A 88 4.73 19.23 6.86
C LYS A 88 3.39 19.95 6.84
N VAL A 89 2.51 19.59 5.90
CA VAL A 89 1.16 20.16 5.82
C VAL A 89 0.37 19.84 7.09
N PHE A 90 0.38 18.59 7.55
CA PHE A 90 -0.32 18.21 8.79
C PHE A 90 0.20 18.97 10.01
N LEU A 91 1.53 19.17 10.09
CA LEU A 91 2.14 19.93 11.17
C LEU A 91 1.71 21.40 11.15
N VAL A 92 1.73 22.05 9.98
CA VAL A 92 1.31 23.45 9.82
C VAL A 92 -0.18 23.62 10.16
N LEU A 93 -1.01 22.63 9.82
CA LEU A 93 -2.44 22.65 10.10
C LEU A 93 -2.79 22.21 11.55
N GLY A 94 -1.80 21.89 12.38
CA GLY A 94 -2.01 21.58 13.81
C GLY A 94 -2.55 20.16 14.08
N PHE A 95 -2.43 19.22 13.14
CA PHE A 95 -2.87 17.85 13.36
C PHE A 95 -2.02 17.14 14.41
N GLU A 96 -2.67 16.40 15.30
CA GLU A 96 -1.99 15.47 16.19
C GLU A 96 -1.50 14.22 15.45
N ASP A 97 -0.55 13.50 16.05
CA ASP A 97 -0.05 12.20 15.59
C ASP A 97 0.30 12.12 14.08
N VAL A 98 0.95 13.19 13.58
CA VAL A 98 1.31 13.40 12.16
C VAL A 98 1.91 12.16 11.49
N LYS A 99 2.78 11.42 12.20
CA LYS A 99 3.50 10.24 11.68
C LYS A 99 2.62 9.00 11.51
N ASN A 100 1.41 8.99 12.06
CA ASN A 100 0.47 7.90 11.88
C ASN A 100 -0.74 8.28 11.02
N GLN A 101 -0.81 9.53 10.53
CA GLN A 101 -1.86 9.95 9.61
C GLN A 101 -1.73 9.22 8.27
N ASP A 102 -2.87 8.75 7.76
CA ASP A 102 -3.02 8.10 6.46
C ASP A 102 -4.41 8.37 5.90
N PHE A 103 -4.50 9.41 5.06
CA PHE A 103 -5.73 9.79 4.35
C PHE A 103 -5.83 9.15 2.96
N PHE A 104 -4.83 8.35 2.55
CA PHE A 104 -4.81 7.68 1.26
C PHE A 104 -5.65 6.38 1.27
N GLY A 105 -5.83 5.77 2.45
CA GLY A 105 -6.47 4.46 2.63
C GLY A 105 -7.99 4.44 2.73
N THR A 106 -8.68 5.57 2.61
CA THR A 106 -10.13 5.60 2.72
C THR A 106 -10.81 5.61 1.36
N THR A 107 -11.17 4.40 0.96
CA THR A 107 -11.98 3.98 -0.19
C THR A 107 -13.41 4.55 -0.23
N ASP A 108 -13.65 5.78 0.20
CA ASP A 108 -14.90 6.46 -0.17
C ASP A 108 -14.56 7.52 -1.21
N HIS A 109 -14.50 7.07 -2.46
CA HIS A 109 -14.96 7.88 -3.56
C HIS A 109 -16.44 8.18 -3.29
N PHE A 110 -16.79 9.42 -3.01
CA PHE A 110 -18.19 9.81 -2.95
C PHE A 110 -18.65 10.22 -4.34
N LYS A 111 -19.83 9.73 -4.69
CA LYS A 111 -20.59 10.23 -5.83
C LYS A 111 -21.47 11.35 -5.31
N GLU A 112 -21.17 12.57 -5.71
CA GLU A 112 -22.04 13.73 -5.47
C GLU A 112 -22.42 14.29 -6.85
N ASN A 113 -23.71 14.45 -7.10
CA ASN A 113 -24.23 14.94 -8.40
C ASN A 113 -23.72 14.17 -9.63
N GLY A 114 -23.54 12.84 -9.53
CA GLY A 114 -23.06 12.00 -10.63
C GLY A 114 -21.56 12.06 -10.90
N HIS A 115 -20.81 12.93 -10.21
CA HIS A 115 -19.36 13.04 -10.33
C HIS A 115 -18.65 12.31 -9.18
N THR A 116 -17.56 11.62 -9.51
CA THR A 116 -16.73 10.91 -8.53
C THR A 116 -15.64 11.85 -8.07
N PHE A 117 -15.77 12.37 -6.85
CA PHE A 117 -14.77 13.28 -6.30
C PHE A 117 -13.71 12.52 -5.50
N LYS A 118 -12.45 12.96 -5.62
CA LYS A 118 -11.40 12.60 -4.66
C LYS A 118 -11.62 13.42 -3.40
N ARG A 119 -11.44 12.78 -2.25
CA ARG A 119 -11.81 13.32 -0.95
C ARG A 119 -11.18 14.69 -0.69
N SER A 120 -12.05 15.71 -0.60
CA SER A 120 -11.71 17.06 -0.16
C SER A 120 -11.40 17.04 1.34
N VAL A 121 -10.76 18.11 1.82
CA VAL A 121 -10.45 18.36 3.25
C VAL A 121 -11.69 18.17 4.15
N MET A 122 -12.91 18.27 3.62
CA MET A 122 -14.14 18.12 4.43
C MET A 122 -14.33 16.75 5.09
N TYR A 123 -13.67 15.70 4.60
CA TYR A 123 -13.91 14.32 5.07
C TYR A 123 -12.66 13.62 5.65
N TYR A 124 -11.57 14.36 5.92
CA TYR A 124 -10.39 13.76 6.59
C TYR A 124 -10.75 13.24 7.99
N ARG A 125 -11.73 13.87 8.66
CA ARG A 125 -12.21 13.55 10.02
C ARG A 125 -12.53 12.07 10.23
N ARG A 126 -13.11 11.41 9.22
CA ARG A 126 -13.44 9.96 9.28
C ARG A 126 -12.24 9.05 9.43
N SER A 127 -11.07 9.54 9.05
CA SER A 127 -9.81 8.76 8.95
C SER A 127 -8.72 9.35 9.83
N LEU A 128 -9.03 10.45 10.50
CA LEU A 128 -8.16 11.19 11.39
C LEU A 128 -7.68 10.27 12.51
N LYS A 129 -6.40 10.37 12.82
CA LYS A 129 -5.82 9.81 14.04
C LYS A 129 -5.56 10.94 15.03
N GLY A 130 -6.04 10.81 16.26
CA GLY A 130 -5.92 11.87 17.26
C GLY A 130 -7.03 12.92 17.18
N THR A 131 -6.82 14.02 17.88
CA THR A 131 -7.82 15.09 18.03
C THR A 131 -7.93 15.91 16.75
N ASP A 132 -9.16 16.34 16.43
CA ASP A 132 -9.42 17.20 15.30
C ASP A 132 -8.90 18.63 15.56
N PRO A 133 -8.00 19.17 14.72
CA PRO A 133 -7.55 20.55 14.87
C PRO A 133 -8.63 21.60 14.57
N TYR A 134 -9.73 21.21 13.90
CA TYR A 134 -10.80 22.13 13.51
C TYR A 134 -12.13 21.80 14.20
N PRO A 135 -12.88 22.82 14.67
CA PRO A 135 -14.17 22.60 15.32
C PRO A 135 -15.19 22.02 14.33
N GLU A 136 -16.20 21.28 14.83
CA GLU A 136 -17.15 20.56 13.97
C GLU A 136 -17.86 21.49 12.97
N ASP A 137 -18.20 22.71 13.41
CA ASP A 137 -18.87 23.77 12.67
C ASP A 137 -17.97 24.55 11.69
N TYR A 138 -16.70 24.17 11.54
CA TYR A 138 -15.71 24.90 10.72
C TYR A 138 -16.16 25.11 9.28
N PHE A 139 -16.88 24.15 8.71
CA PHE A 139 -17.35 24.19 7.32
C PHE A 139 -18.78 24.73 7.15
N ASP A 140 -19.53 24.85 8.24
CA ASP A 140 -20.93 25.30 8.22
C ASP A 140 -21.04 26.83 8.26
N LYS A 141 -19.95 27.52 8.61
CA LYS A 141 -19.81 28.97 8.51
C LYS A 141 -19.65 29.38 7.04
N LYS A 142 -20.79 29.55 6.36
CA LYS A 142 -20.89 30.22 5.06
C LYS A 142 -20.96 31.73 5.20
#